data_AF-A0AAE0X702-F1
#
_entry.id   AF-A0AAE0X702-F1
#
_cell.length_a   1.000
_cell.length_b   1.000
_cell.length_c   1.000
_cell.angle_alpha   90.00
_cell.angle_beta   90.00
_cell.angle_gamma   90.00
#
_symmetry.space_group_name_H-M   'P 1'
#
loop_
_entity.id
_entity.type
_entity.pdbx_description
1 polymer ?
#
loop_
_entity_poly.entity_id
_entity_poly.type
_entity_poly.pdbx_seq_one_letter_code
_entity_poly.pdbx_strand_id
1 'polypeptide(L)'
;MRSSLVLAAALGGLFSSLFDATLAKATGHGYYDIHVNATSPGSQLLALTPPPSIIDSCLFIHVDLDLGKEREPGKRAYIQAACRTSLPDPGKWHWRCSKLNLAHCFSNIDGDLVPVTTGAGKWHRSCTDCRYEADQSEIVCTCWNRASRPSVSSLRLDSGIWNINGLLHCGGKIRAKELDLNHCPVS
;
A
#
# COMPACT_ATOMS: atom_id res chain seq x y z
N MET A 1 28.74 63.84 -10.63
CA MET A 1 30.21 63.71 -10.58
C MET A 1 30.63 63.29 -9.18
N ARG A 2 31.07 62.03 -9.03
CA ARG A 2 32.22 61.57 -8.23
C ARG A 2 32.11 60.05 -8.05
N SER A 3 32.99 59.39 -8.78
CA SER A 3 33.31 57.98 -8.78
C SER A 3 34.13 57.58 -7.56
N SER A 4 33.94 56.35 -7.08
CA SER A 4 34.88 55.45 -6.37
C SER A 4 34.14 54.11 -6.29
N LEU A 5 34.42 53.04 -7.05
CA LEU A 5 35.64 52.26 -7.30
C LEU A 5 36.39 51.84 -6.02
N VAL A 6 36.09 50.65 -5.50
CA VAL A 6 37.02 49.85 -4.69
C VAL A 6 36.91 48.37 -5.11
N LEU A 7 38.09 47.77 -5.12
CA LEU A 7 38.55 46.52 -5.72
C LEU A 7 38.06 45.25 -5.02
N ALA A 8 38.16 44.16 -5.79
CA ALA A 8 37.92 42.77 -5.44
C ALA A 8 38.83 42.19 -4.35
N ALA A 9 38.35 41.14 -3.68
CA ALA A 9 39.18 40.03 -3.21
C ALA A 9 38.38 38.72 -3.29
N ALA A 10 38.86 37.82 -4.14
CA ALA A 10 38.41 36.44 -4.25
C ALA A 10 39.09 35.60 -3.18
N LEU A 11 38.33 34.73 -2.48
CA LEU A 11 38.88 33.56 -1.80
C LEU A 11 37.92 32.40 -2.01
N GLY A 12 38.47 31.34 -2.62
CA GLY A 12 37.78 30.08 -2.87
C GLY A 12 37.46 29.33 -1.60
N GLY A 13 36.34 28.62 -1.64
CA GLY A 13 35.96 27.60 -0.67
C GLY A 13 35.31 26.45 -1.42
N LEU A 14 36.12 25.47 -1.82
CA LEU A 14 35.65 24.14 -2.17
C LEU A 14 35.16 23.49 -0.86
N PHE A 15 33.86 23.47 -0.63
CA PHE A 15 33.25 22.57 0.33
C PHE A 15 32.33 21.61 -0.41
N SER A 16 32.90 20.44 -0.72
CA SER A 16 32.17 19.23 -1.06
C SER A 16 31.41 18.79 0.20
N SER A 17 30.18 19.24 0.38
CA SER A 17 29.28 18.63 1.35
C SER A 17 28.83 17.29 0.79
N LEU A 18 29.44 16.23 1.31
CA LEU A 18 28.97 14.86 1.27
C LEU A 18 27.46 14.85 1.56
N PHE A 19 26.68 14.34 0.62
CA PHE A 19 25.33 13.92 0.90
C PHE A 19 25.42 12.73 1.87
N ASP A 20 25.23 13.01 3.15
CA ASP A 20 24.80 12.01 4.13
C ASP A 20 23.39 11.58 3.75
N ALA A 21 23.29 10.63 2.81
CA ALA A 21 22.10 9.82 2.66
C ALA A 21 22.05 8.86 3.84
N THR A 22 21.58 9.36 4.98
CA THR A 22 21.08 8.51 6.06
C THR A 22 19.84 7.81 5.53
N LEU A 23 20.04 6.65 4.91
CA LEU A 23 18.98 5.72 4.55
C LEU A 23 18.30 5.32 5.86
N ALA A 24 17.16 5.95 6.12
CA ALA A 24 16.28 5.58 7.20
C ALA A 24 15.94 4.10 7.06
N LYS A 25 16.22 3.39 8.15
CA LYS A 25 15.93 1.99 8.39
C LYS A 25 14.43 1.72 8.19
N ALA A 26 14.03 1.26 7.02
CA ALA A 26 12.73 0.63 6.79
C ALA A 26 12.78 -0.80 7.34
N THR A 27 12.65 -0.96 8.66
CA THR A 27 12.33 -2.25 9.26
C THR A 27 10.86 -2.56 9.01
N GLY A 28 10.61 -3.30 7.95
CA GLY A 28 9.33 -3.90 7.63
C GLY A 28 9.53 -5.19 6.85
N HIS A 29 10.32 -6.12 7.41
CA HIS A 29 10.48 -7.46 6.84
C HIS A 29 9.16 -8.22 6.96
N GLY A 30 8.32 -8.14 5.92
CA GLY A 30 7.28 -9.12 5.67
C GLY A 30 7.95 -10.44 5.32
N TYR A 31 7.94 -11.39 6.24
CA TYR A 31 8.49 -12.73 6.06
C TYR A 31 7.52 -13.55 5.21
N TYR A 32 7.94 -13.98 4.02
CA TYR A 32 7.20 -14.94 3.20
C TYR A 32 7.79 -16.33 3.43
N ASP A 33 7.14 -17.17 4.25
CA ASP A 33 7.46 -18.59 4.29
C ASP A 33 6.92 -19.26 3.02
N ILE A 34 7.82 -19.47 2.05
CA ILE A 34 7.55 -20.23 0.84
C ILE A 34 8.07 -21.65 1.08
N HIS A 35 7.17 -22.58 1.37
CA HIS A 35 7.49 -24.01 1.32
C HIS A 35 7.72 -24.43 -0.14
N VAL A 36 8.97 -24.40 -0.58
CA VAL A 36 9.39 -24.96 -1.88
C VAL A 36 9.63 -26.46 -1.68
N ASN A 37 8.69 -27.29 -2.14
CA ASN A 37 8.91 -28.73 -2.21
C ASN A 37 9.74 -29.02 -3.47
N ALA A 38 11.07 -29.00 -3.32
CA ALA A 38 12.01 -29.13 -4.43
C ALA A 38 12.35 -30.60 -4.71
N THR A 39 11.74 -31.18 -5.73
CA THR A 39 12.19 -32.44 -6.37
C THR A 39 12.01 -32.36 -7.87
N SER A 40 12.76 -31.46 -8.52
CA SER A 40 12.96 -31.46 -9.97
C SER A 40 14.19 -30.62 -10.34
N PRO A 41 15.28 -31.23 -10.85
CA PRO A 41 16.46 -30.51 -11.31
C PRO A 41 16.17 -29.95 -12.71
N GLY A 42 15.67 -28.73 -12.79
CA GLY A 42 15.36 -28.08 -14.07
C GLY A 42 14.53 -26.80 -13.98
N SER A 43 13.97 -26.49 -12.81
CA SER A 43 13.26 -25.22 -12.61
C SER A 43 14.27 -24.11 -12.38
N GLN A 44 14.53 -23.31 -13.41
CA GLN A 44 15.17 -22.02 -13.24
C GLN A 44 14.36 -21.24 -12.19
N LEU A 45 15.01 -20.90 -11.09
CA LEU A 45 14.52 -19.95 -10.10
C LEU A 45 14.25 -18.64 -10.84
N LEU A 46 13.03 -18.45 -11.34
CA LEU A 46 12.52 -17.12 -11.65
C LEU A 46 12.67 -16.34 -10.35
N ALA A 47 13.66 -15.43 -10.34
CA ALA A 47 13.88 -14.54 -9.22
C ALA A 47 12.51 -13.96 -8.85
N LEU A 48 12.05 -14.27 -7.64
CA LEU A 48 10.78 -13.80 -7.11
C LEU A 48 10.92 -12.29 -6.95
N THR A 49 10.65 -11.55 -8.03
CA THR A 49 10.48 -10.12 -7.94
C THR A 49 9.33 -9.89 -6.95
N PRO A 50 9.50 -8.96 -5.99
CA PRO A 50 8.43 -8.65 -5.07
C PRO A 50 7.17 -8.34 -5.89
N PRO A 51 6.00 -8.80 -5.44
CA PRO A 51 4.77 -8.54 -6.18
C PRO A 51 4.67 -7.02 -6.41
N PRO A 52 4.28 -6.59 -7.61
CA PRO A 52 4.26 -5.18 -7.95
C PRO A 52 3.31 -4.44 -7.00
N SER A 53 3.69 -3.22 -6.63
CA SER A 53 2.81 -2.32 -5.89
C SER A 53 1.48 -2.19 -6.62
N ILE A 54 0.38 -2.09 -5.87
CA ILE A 54 -0.93 -1.87 -6.49
C ILE A 54 -0.98 -0.55 -7.26
N ILE A 55 -0.19 0.44 -6.85
CA ILE A 55 -0.14 1.76 -7.50
C ILE A 55 0.49 1.63 -8.89
N ASP A 56 1.46 0.74 -9.05
CA ASP A 56 2.18 0.54 -10.32
C ASP A 56 1.45 -0.42 -11.27
N SER A 57 0.53 -1.23 -10.74
CA SER A 57 -0.04 -2.36 -11.46
C SER A 57 -1.56 -2.39 -11.51
N CYS A 58 -2.23 -1.38 -10.95
CA CYS A 58 -3.67 -1.23 -11.00
C CYS A 58 -4.08 0.20 -11.39
N LEU A 59 -5.28 0.32 -11.95
CA LEU A 59 -5.94 1.56 -12.36
C LEU A 59 -7.34 1.63 -11.74
N PHE A 60 -7.92 2.83 -11.77
CA PHE A 60 -9.26 3.11 -11.26
C PHE A 60 -9.45 2.65 -9.81
N ILE A 61 -8.45 2.92 -8.96
CA ILE A 61 -8.49 2.52 -7.56
C ILE A 61 -9.60 3.30 -6.85
N HIS A 62 -10.63 2.59 -6.41
CA HIS A 62 -11.75 3.14 -5.67
C HIS A 62 -11.78 2.50 -4.28
N VAL A 63 -11.66 3.32 -3.24
CA VAL A 63 -11.73 2.89 -1.85
C VAL A 63 -13.00 3.45 -1.22
N ASP A 64 -13.85 2.57 -0.72
CA ASP A 64 -15.06 2.92 0.03
C ASP A 64 -14.86 2.51 1.49
N LEU A 65 -14.91 3.52 2.37
CA LEU A 65 -14.74 3.42 3.83
C LEU A 65 -16.00 3.89 4.55
N ASP A 66 -17.16 3.37 4.18
CA ASP A 66 -18.39 3.56 4.94
C ASP A 66 -18.43 2.67 6.19
N LEU A 67 -17.79 3.13 7.27
CA LEU A 67 -17.74 2.40 8.54
C LEU A 67 -18.97 2.66 9.44
N GLY A 68 -19.91 3.50 9.00
CA GLY A 68 -21.09 3.93 9.75
C GLY A 68 -20.78 4.54 11.13
N LYS A 69 -21.83 4.98 11.84
CA LYS A 69 -21.76 5.17 13.29
C LYS A 69 -21.87 3.78 13.96
N GLU A 70 -21.25 3.60 15.13
CA GLU A 70 -21.26 2.31 15.84
C GLU A 70 -22.69 1.78 16.00
N ARG A 71 -22.97 0.59 15.40
CA ARG A 71 -24.17 -0.27 15.51
C ARG A 71 -25.06 -0.42 14.27
N GLU A 72 -24.77 0.20 13.12
CA GLU A 72 -25.56 -0.07 11.92
C GLU A 72 -25.06 -1.28 11.12
N PRO A 73 -25.94 -2.22 10.71
CA PRO A 73 -25.61 -3.24 9.71
C PRO A 73 -25.34 -2.54 8.38
N GLY A 74 -24.20 -2.82 7.76
CA GLY A 74 -23.82 -2.18 6.49
C GLY A 74 -22.42 -1.57 6.45
N LYS A 75 -21.59 -1.75 7.49
CA LYS A 75 -20.18 -1.32 7.46
C LYS A 75 -19.45 -1.93 6.26
N ARG A 76 -18.93 -1.07 5.40
CA ARG A 76 -18.21 -1.42 4.17
C ARG A 76 -16.83 -0.80 4.23
N ALA A 77 -15.82 -1.66 4.11
CA ALA A 77 -14.44 -1.25 3.92
C ALA A 77 -13.92 -2.08 2.75
N TYR A 78 -13.97 -1.52 1.54
CA TYR A 78 -13.51 -2.25 0.35
C TYR A 78 -12.68 -1.37 -0.56
N ILE A 79 -11.80 -2.03 -1.30
CA ILE A 79 -11.09 -1.47 -2.42
C ILE A 79 -11.53 -2.22 -3.69
N GLN A 80 -11.74 -1.47 -4.75
CA GLN A 80 -11.97 -1.97 -6.09
C GLN A 80 -10.91 -1.38 -7.00
N ALA A 81 -10.36 -2.20 -7.90
CA ALA A 81 -9.41 -1.73 -8.90
C ALA A 81 -9.41 -2.64 -10.12
N ALA A 82 -8.99 -2.09 -11.25
CA ALA A 82 -8.62 -2.85 -12.44
C ALA A 82 -7.12 -3.11 -12.40
N CYS A 83 -6.71 -4.36 -12.26
CA CYS A 83 -5.32 -4.74 -12.07
C CYS A 83 -4.78 -5.53 -13.26
N ARG A 84 -3.51 -5.28 -13.58
CA ARG A 84 -2.78 -5.90 -14.68
C ARG A 84 -2.51 -7.37 -14.39
N THR A 85 -2.76 -8.25 -15.35
CA THR A 85 -2.41 -9.67 -15.25
C THR A 85 -1.01 -9.94 -15.78
N SER A 86 -0.42 -11.07 -15.41
CA SER A 86 0.87 -11.56 -15.94
C SER A 86 0.72 -12.63 -17.04
N LEU A 87 -0.50 -12.90 -17.51
CA LEU A 87 -0.86 -13.97 -18.46
C LEU A 87 -1.34 -13.42 -19.82
N PRO A 88 -1.34 -14.28 -20.87
CA PRO A 88 -0.26 -15.15 -21.34
C PRO A 88 0.38 -14.63 -22.64
N ASP A 89 -0.20 -13.61 -23.28
CA ASP A 89 0.27 -13.05 -24.54
C ASP A 89 1.35 -12.00 -24.25
N PRO A 90 2.65 -12.30 -24.51
CA PRO A 90 3.69 -11.29 -24.35
C PRO A 90 3.40 -10.08 -25.25
N GLY A 91 3.30 -8.90 -24.63
CA GLY A 91 3.04 -7.63 -25.33
C GLY A 91 1.59 -7.16 -25.31
N LYS A 92 0.64 -7.91 -24.72
CA LYS A 92 -0.73 -7.44 -24.51
C LYS A 92 -1.05 -7.28 -23.02
N TRP A 93 -1.56 -6.12 -22.66
CA TRP A 93 -2.05 -5.88 -21.31
C TRP A 93 -3.47 -6.38 -21.18
N HIS A 94 -3.67 -7.35 -20.28
CA HIS A 94 -5.00 -7.74 -19.83
C HIS A 94 -5.24 -7.19 -18.42
N TRP A 95 -6.46 -6.74 -18.20
CA TRP A 95 -6.92 -6.14 -16.95
C TRP A 95 -8.01 -7.01 -16.36
N ARG A 96 -7.96 -7.21 -15.05
CA ARG A 96 -9.03 -7.86 -14.29
C ARG A 96 -9.50 -6.93 -13.21
N CYS A 97 -10.81 -6.87 -13.03
CA CYS A 97 -11.40 -6.08 -11.97
C CYS A 97 -11.61 -6.94 -10.74
N SER A 98 -11.26 -6.40 -9.59
CA SER A 98 -11.37 -7.15 -8.35
C SER A 98 -11.79 -6.26 -7.20
N LYS A 99 -12.54 -6.84 -6.25
CA LYS A 99 -13.02 -6.20 -5.03
C LYS A 99 -12.46 -6.93 -3.82
N LEU A 100 -11.68 -6.23 -3.01
CA LEU A 100 -11.09 -6.76 -1.78
C LEU A 100 -11.74 -6.11 -0.56
N ASN A 101 -12.10 -6.93 0.42
CA ASN A 101 -12.61 -6.45 1.71
C ASN A 101 -11.44 -6.08 2.62
N LEU A 102 -11.24 -4.77 2.82
CA LEU A 102 -10.18 -4.19 3.64
C LEU A 102 -10.34 -4.48 5.13
N ALA A 103 -11.55 -4.85 5.58
CA ALA A 103 -11.81 -5.21 6.97
C ALA A 103 -10.84 -6.29 7.47
N HIS A 104 -10.42 -7.19 6.57
CA HIS A 104 -9.55 -8.32 6.89
C HIS A 104 -8.06 -8.06 6.60
N CYS A 105 -7.72 -6.98 5.91
CA CYS A 105 -6.36 -6.69 5.47
C CYS A 105 -5.52 -5.97 6.52
N PHE A 106 -6.18 -5.25 7.44
CA PHE A 106 -5.50 -4.41 8.44
C PHE A 106 -5.97 -4.71 9.86
N SER A 107 -5.11 -4.39 10.82
CA SER A 107 -5.39 -4.49 12.25
C SER A 107 -5.11 -3.15 12.91
N ASN A 108 -5.84 -2.85 13.99
CA ASN A 108 -5.47 -1.79 14.91
C ASN A 108 -4.69 -2.44 16.07
N ILE A 109 -3.42 -2.10 16.20
CA ILE A 109 -2.56 -2.50 17.31
C ILE A 109 -2.28 -1.27 18.15
N ASP A 110 -2.98 -1.16 19.27
CA ASP A 110 -2.80 -0.10 20.28
C ASP A 110 -2.91 1.35 19.74
N GLY A 111 -3.79 1.57 18.77
CA GLY A 111 -3.98 2.87 18.12
C GLY A 111 -3.33 2.98 16.76
N ASP A 112 -2.49 2.01 16.37
CA ASP A 112 -1.80 2.02 15.09
C ASP A 112 -2.44 1.06 14.08
N LEU A 113 -2.73 1.57 12.88
CA LEU A 113 -3.22 0.80 11.76
C LEU A 113 -2.05 0.08 11.09
N VAL A 114 -2.08 -1.24 11.04
CA VAL A 114 -0.99 -2.06 10.50
C VAL A 114 -1.50 -3.14 9.54
N PRO A 115 -0.68 -3.59 8.56
CA PRO A 115 -1.01 -4.74 7.74
C PRO A 115 -1.16 -6.01 8.56
N VAL A 116 -2.13 -6.84 8.20
CA VAL A 116 -2.25 -8.18 8.77
C VAL A 116 -1.20 -9.07 8.14
N THR A 117 -0.39 -9.71 8.97
CA THR A 117 0.55 -10.76 8.53
C THR A 117 -0.07 -12.15 8.62
N THR A 118 -0.96 -12.38 9.58
CA THR A 118 -1.66 -13.66 9.77
C THR A 118 -3.08 -13.45 10.31
N GLY A 119 -4.02 -14.30 9.87
CA GLY A 119 -5.41 -14.26 10.31
C GLY A 119 -6.28 -13.24 9.57
N ALA A 120 -7.40 -12.86 10.19
CA ALA A 120 -8.31 -11.87 9.65
C ALA A 120 -8.23 -10.58 10.49
N GLY A 121 -7.85 -9.49 9.84
CA GLY A 121 -7.92 -8.15 10.42
C GLY A 121 -9.31 -7.77 10.90
N LYS A 122 -9.39 -6.79 11.82
CA LYS A 122 -10.64 -6.24 12.38
C LYS A 122 -10.52 -4.76 12.79
N TRP A 123 -9.63 -4.01 12.14
CA TRP A 123 -9.34 -2.61 12.48
C TRP A 123 -10.59 -1.71 12.56
N HIS A 124 -11.54 -1.89 11.64
CA HIS A 124 -12.81 -1.15 11.55
C HIS A 124 -13.72 -1.24 12.80
N ARG A 125 -13.41 -2.13 13.75
CA ARG A 125 -14.14 -2.25 15.02
C ARG A 125 -13.69 -1.23 16.05
N SER A 126 -12.47 -0.72 15.92
CA SER A 126 -11.85 0.20 16.87
C SER A 126 -11.21 1.41 16.17
N CYS A 127 -11.62 1.69 14.94
CA CYS A 127 -11.23 2.89 14.22
C CYS A 127 -12.47 3.58 13.63
N THR A 128 -12.46 4.90 13.63
CA THR A 128 -13.52 5.80 13.16
C THR A 128 -12.93 6.88 12.26
N ASP A 129 -13.81 7.68 11.64
CA ASP A 129 -13.44 8.89 10.88
C ASP A 129 -12.42 8.62 9.77
N CYS A 130 -12.61 7.47 9.11
CA CYS A 130 -11.70 6.98 8.12
C CYS A 130 -11.92 7.59 6.75
N ARG A 131 -10.83 7.93 6.08
CA ARG A 131 -10.83 8.44 4.71
C ARG A 131 -9.67 7.87 3.92
N TYR A 132 -9.85 7.86 2.60
CA TYR A 132 -8.78 7.54 1.66
C TYR A 132 -8.20 8.84 1.10
N GLU A 133 -6.89 9.02 1.25
CA GLU A 133 -6.13 10.13 0.69
C GLU A 133 -5.44 9.62 -0.60
N ALA A 134 -6.08 9.89 -1.74
CA ALA A 134 -5.70 9.31 -3.02
C ALA A 134 -4.32 9.78 -3.53
N ASP A 135 -3.92 11.01 -3.18
CA ASP A 135 -2.62 11.61 -3.50
C ASP A 135 -1.45 10.88 -2.84
N GLN A 136 -1.65 10.38 -1.62
CA GLN A 136 -0.66 9.60 -0.86
C GLN A 136 -0.89 8.09 -0.97
N SER A 137 -2.04 7.69 -1.53
CA SER A 137 -2.54 6.32 -1.51
C SER A 137 -2.58 5.74 -0.08
N GLU A 138 -3.06 6.55 0.86
CA GLU A 138 -3.14 6.21 2.29
C GLU A 138 -4.57 6.14 2.80
N ILE A 139 -4.81 5.22 3.73
CA ILE A 139 -6.00 5.24 4.58
C ILE A 139 -5.62 5.94 5.87
N VAL A 140 -6.34 6.99 6.21
CA VAL A 140 -6.18 7.73 7.46
C VAL A 140 -7.41 7.51 8.32
N CYS A 141 -7.21 7.16 9.59
CA CYS A 141 -8.27 6.86 10.55
C CYS A 141 -7.94 7.41 11.93
N THR A 142 -8.97 7.60 12.75
CA THR A 142 -8.82 7.72 14.19
C THR A 142 -9.01 6.34 14.83
N CYS A 143 -7.96 5.78 15.41
CA CYS A 143 -7.95 4.45 16.00
C CYS A 143 -7.81 4.53 17.52
N TRP A 144 -8.59 3.70 18.22
CA TRP A 144 -8.65 3.67 19.68
C TRP A 144 -7.71 2.60 20.22
N ASN A 145 -6.90 2.97 21.20
CA ASN A 145 -5.99 2.05 21.87
C ASN A 145 -6.69 1.32 23.04
N ARG A 146 -5.98 0.42 23.73
CA ARG A 146 -6.58 -0.35 24.85
C ARG A 146 -6.98 0.52 26.05
N ALA A 147 -6.37 1.69 26.20
CA ALA A 147 -6.71 2.69 27.21
C ALA A 147 -7.86 3.62 26.77
N SER A 148 -8.56 3.30 25.67
CA SER A 148 -9.62 4.13 25.09
C SER A 148 -9.15 5.55 24.76
N ARG A 149 -7.88 5.71 24.37
CA ARG A 149 -7.34 6.97 23.86
C ARG A 149 -7.34 6.92 22.32
N PRO A 150 -7.89 7.95 21.65
CA PRO A 150 -7.82 8.04 20.21
C PRO A 150 -6.42 8.43 19.76
N SER A 151 -5.96 7.83 18.65
CA SER A 151 -4.75 8.21 17.92
C SER A 151 -5.08 8.32 16.43
N VAL A 152 -4.50 9.29 15.73
CA VAL A 152 -4.60 9.36 14.27
C VAL A 152 -3.50 8.45 13.72
N SER A 153 -3.90 7.49 12.88
CA SER A 153 -2.99 6.56 12.24
C SER A 153 -3.24 6.55 10.73
N SER A 154 -2.17 6.46 9.94
CA SER A 154 -2.24 6.32 8.49
C SER A 154 -1.52 5.06 8.04
N LEU A 155 -2.00 4.48 6.94
CA LEU A 155 -1.42 3.29 6.33
C LEU A 155 -1.48 3.38 4.82
N ARG A 156 -0.32 3.23 4.16
CA ARG A 156 -0.24 3.13 2.70
C ARG A 156 -0.84 1.81 2.22
N LEU A 157 -1.61 1.85 1.15
CA LEU A 157 -2.25 0.64 0.62
C LEU A 157 -1.23 -0.42 0.15
N ASP A 158 -0.07 0.02 -0.34
CA ASP A 158 1.00 -0.86 -0.84
C ASP A 158 1.73 -1.63 0.27
N SER A 159 1.59 -1.23 1.54
CA SER A 159 2.24 -1.93 2.65
C SER A 159 1.56 -3.25 3.02
N GLY A 160 0.35 -3.50 2.53
CA GLY A 160 -0.44 -4.68 2.90
C GLY A 160 -1.34 -5.24 1.80
N ILE A 161 -1.42 -4.58 0.65
CA ILE A 161 -2.19 -5.02 -0.50
C ILE A 161 -1.26 -5.14 -1.69
N TRP A 162 -1.42 -6.22 -2.45
CA TRP A 162 -0.63 -6.47 -3.64
C TRP A 162 -1.49 -7.06 -4.76
N ASN A 163 -1.02 -6.88 -5.99
CA ASN A 163 -1.64 -7.47 -7.18
C ASN A 163 -0.98 -8.82 -7.48
N ILE A 164 -1.77 -9.90 -7.50
CA ILE A 164 -1.35 -11.21 -8.03
C ILE A 164 -2.20 -11.51 -9.25
N ASN A 165 -1.60 -11.40 -10.44
CA ASN A 165 -2.22 -11.80 -11.70
C ASN A 165 -3.62 -11.18 -11.92
N GLY A 166 -3.71 -9.87 -11.69
CA GLY A 166 -4.91 -9.06 -11.86
C GLY A 166 -5.91 -9.11 -10.71
N LEU A 167 -5.60 -9.82 -9.61
CA LEU A 167 -6.43 -9.86 -8.42
C LEU A 167 -5.73 -9.15 -7.26
N LEU A 168 -6.48 -8.40 -6.45
CA LEU A 168 -5.97 -7.83 -5.22
C LEU A 168 -5.89 -8.89 -4.10
N HIS A 169 -4.83 -8.83 -3.31
CA HIS A 169 -4.56 -9.75 -2.20
C HIS A 169 -4.08 -8.99 -0.97
N CYS A 170 -4.28 -9.58 0.21
CA CYS A 170 -3.69 -9.10 1.47
C CYS A 170 -3.48 -10.27 2.46
N GLY A 171 -2.62 -10.09 3.47
CA GLY A 171 -2.39 -11.04 4.57
C GLY A 171 -2.07 -12.48 4.17
N GLY A 172 -1.42 -12.68 3.01
CA GLY A 172 -0.95 -13.97 2.49
C GLY A 172 -2.04 -14.93 1.99
N LYS A 173 -3.28 -14.82 2.48
CA LYS A 173 -4.38 -15.76 2.19
C LYS A 173 -5.68 -15.10 1.76
N ILE A 174 -5.84 -13.79 1.96
CA ILE A 174 -7.08 -13.09 1.63
C ILE A 174 -6.97 -12.63 0.17
N ARG A 175 -7.96 -13.03 -0.62
CA ARG A 175 -8.04 -12.72 -2.05
C ARG A 175 -9.32 -11.95 -2.34
N ALA A 176 -9.21 -11.02 -3.28
CA ALA A 176 -10.36 -10.31 -3.81
C ALA A 176 -11.33 -11.26 -4.52
N LYS A 177 -12.59 -10.83 -4.57
CA LYS A 177 -13.56 -11.38 -5.51
C LYS A 177 -13.32 -10.74 -6.88
N GLU A 178 -13.21 -11.55 -7.92
CA GLU A 178 -13.22 -11.05 -9.29
C GLU A 178 -14.59 -10.43 -9.62
N LEU A 179 -14.55 -9.30 -10.30
CA LEU A 179 -15.73 -8.60 -10.81
C LEU A 179 -15.80 -8.78 -12.32
N ASP A 180 -17.03 -8.79 -12.84
CA ASP A 180 -17.28 -8.60 -14.27
C ASP A 180 -16.75 -7.21 -14.70
N LEU A 181 -16.24 -7.10 -15.92
CA LEU A 181 -15.68 -5.85 -16.45
C LEU A 181 -16.69 -4.68 -16.44
N ASN A 182 -17.99 -4.97 -16.55
CA ASN A 182 -19.05 -3.95 -16.46
C ASN A 182 -19.22 -3.38 -15.05
N HIS A 183 -18.62 -4.02 -14.04
CA HIS A 183 -18.63 -3.59 -12.64
C HIS A 183 -17.26 -3.11 -12.18
N CYS A 184 -16.32 -2.90 -13.11
CA CYS A 184 -15.10 -2.17 -12.80
C CYS A 184 -15.46 -0.76 -12.35
N PRO A 185 -14.73 -0.20 -11.36
CA PRO A 185 -14.75 1.23 -11.17
C PRO A 185 -14.35 1.91 -12.49
N VAL A 186 -15.28 2.65 -13.06
CA VAL A 186 -15.05 3.56 -14.17
C VAL A 186 -15.04 4.96 -13.57
N SER A 187 -14.05 5.75 -13.98
CA SER A 187 -13.76 7.12 -13.51
C SER A 187 -14.99 7.96 -13.20
#